data_AF-A0AAW2FD40-F1
#
_entry.id   AF-A0AAW2FD40-F1
#
_cell.length_a   1.000
_cell.length_b   1.000
_cell.length_c   1.000
_cell.angle_alpha   90.00
_cell.angle_beta   90.00
_cell.angle_gamma   90.00
#
_symmetry.space_group_name_H-M   'P 1'
#
loop_
_entity.id
_entity.type
_entity.pdbx_description
1 polymer ?
#
loop_
_entity_poly.entity_id
_entity_poly.type
_entity_poly.pdbx_seq_one_letter_code
_entity_poly.pdbx_strand_id
1 'polypeptide(L)'
;MQQIVVLEYKIRSYTTLLKRLNGGMFIKRFIENLNKHSNPRKIYAYCGHDTNIAGFARAQNISKPRLPDYGSAFLIEKLRDDSDKLFIKILFWTGVTEKLIVVKVPGCDEICPLETYLELVRDVIPLEEEISCFIDNINRDDMLELFTKDRI
;
A
#
# COMPACT_ATOMS: atom_id res chain seq x y z
N MET A 1 4.68 3.03 25.50
CA MET A 1 4.00 3.76 24.40
C MET A 1 4.13 3.03 23.05
N GLN A 2 5.34 2.74 22.56
CA GLN A 2 5.54 2.06 21.26
C GLN A 2 4.77 0.73 21.08
N GLN A 3 4.63 -0.09 22.12
CA GLN A 3 3.88 -1.34 22.03
C GLN A 3 2.39 -1.13 21.72
N ILE A 4 1.79 -0.05 22.22
CA ILE A 4 0.38 0.30 21.97
C ILE A 4 0.21 0.68 20.50
N VAL A 5 1.15 1.47 19.95
CA VAL A 5 1.14 1.83 18.51
C VAL A 5 1.29 0.60 17.62
N VAL A 6 2.18 -0.33 17.97
CA VAL A 6 2.32 -1.60 17.24
C VAL A 6 1.03 -2.42 17.30
N LEU A 7 0.35 -2.45 18.44
CA LEU A 7 -0.94 -3.12 18.59
C LEU A 7 -2.02 -2.43 17.75
N GLU A 8 -2.05 -1.10 17.71
CA GLU A 8 -2.96 -0.31 16.89
C GLU A 8 -2.81 -0.65 15.40
N TYR A 9 -1.58 -0.68 14.87
CA TYR A 9 -1.33 -1.09 13.49
C TYR A 9 -1.77 -2.54 13.23
N LYS A 10 -1.62 -3.44 14.22
CA LYS A 10 -2.08 -4.83 14.09
C LYS A 10 -3.60 -4.91 14.02
N ILE A 11 -4.30 -4.19 14.90
CA ILE A 11 -5.77 -4.18 14.95
C ILE A 11 -6.33 -3.65 13.63
N ARG A 12 -5.75 -2.59 13.06
CA ARG A 12 -6.15 -2.01 11.75
C ARG A 12 -5.96 -2.93 10.54
N SER A 13 -5.32 -4.08 10.70
CA SER A 13 -5.04 -5.03 9.61
C SER A 13 -5.18 -6.48 10.08
N TYR A 14 -6.04 -6.72 11.09
CA TYR A 14 -6.17 -8.01 11.73
C TYR A 14 -6.90 -9.03 10.84
N THR A 15 -8.04 -8.63 10.27
CA THR A 15 -8.83 -9.47 9.36
C THR A 15 -8.49 -9.18 7.91
N THR A 16 -8.81 -10.11 7.00
CA THR A 16 -8.64 -9.89 5.56
C THR A 16 -9.42 -8.67 5.07
N LEU A 17 -10.65 -8.47 5.55
CA LEU A 17 -11.45 -7.28 5.24
C LEU A 17 -10.73 -5.98 5.67
N LEU A 18 -10.17 -5.95 6.89
CA LEU A 18 -9.42 -4.78 7.35
C LEU A 18 -8.14 -4.57 6.55
N LYS A 19 -7.45 -5.63 6.13
CA LYS A 19 -6.30 -5.52 5.21
C LYS A 19 -6.72 -4.92 3.87
N ARG A 20 -7.82 -5.39 3.28
CA ARG A 20 -8.38 -4.88 2.01
C ARG A 20 -8.70 -3.39 2.08
N LEU A 21 -9.46 -2.99 3.10
CA LEU A 21 -9.93 -1.62 3.27
C LEU A 21 -8.84 -0.63 3.72
N ASN A 22 -7.74 -1.13 4.27
CA ASN A 22 -6.62 -0.30 4.71
C ASN A 22 -5.46 -0.35 3.69
N GLY A 23 -4.47 -1.23 3.89
CA GLY A 23 -3.30 -1.32 3.01
C GLY A 23 -3.61 -1.82 1.60
N GLY A 24 -4.68 -2.61 1.45
CA GLY A 24 -5.13 -3.20 0.18
C GLY A 24 -5.50 -2.16 -0.87
N MET A 25 -6.06 -1.02 -0.47
CA MET A 25 -6.35 0.10 -1.36
C MET A 25 -5.09 0.63 -2.07
N PHE A 26 -3.96 0.71 -1.36
CA PHE A 26 -2.69 1.12 -1.97
C PHE A 26 -2.15 0.06 -2.93
N ILE A 27 -2.31 -1.23 -2.60
CA ILE A 27 -1.90 -2.33 -3.48
C ILE A 27 -2.74 -2.30 -4.77
N LYS A 28 -4.06 -2.14 -4.66
CA LYS A 28 -4.95 -1.96 -5.82
C LYS A 28 -4.48 -0.80 -6.68
N ARG A 29 -4.24 0.37 -6.06
CA ARG A 29 -3.78 1.56 -6.78
C ARG A 29 -2.45 1.37 -7.48
N PHE A 30 -1.51 0.67 -6.85
CA PHE A 30 -0.24 0.32 -7.46
C PHE A 30 -0.45 -0.57 -8.71
N ILE A 31 -1.24 -1.63 -8.60
CA ILE A 31 -1.54 -2.54 -9.71
C ILE A 31 -2.23 -1.80 -10.87
N GLU A 32 -3.18 -0.91 -10.57
CA GLU A 32 -3.80 -0.05 -11.59
C GLU A 32 -2.77 0.82 -12.34
N ASN A 33 -1.77 1.33 -11.64
CA ASN A 33 -0.71 2.12 -12.26
C ASN A 33 0.21 1.27 -13.15
N LEU A 34 0.42 -0.02 -12.82
CA LEU A 34 1.22 -0.94 -13.64
C LEU A 34 0.60 -1.22 -15.01
N ASN A 35 -0.73 -1.26 -15.08
CA ASN A 35 -1.51 -1.67 -16.25
C ASN A 35 -1.76 -0.52 -17.25
N LYS A 36 -1.28 0.70 -16.97
CA LYS A 36 -1.43 1.84 -17.89
C LYS A 36 -0.34 1.81 -18.97
N HIS A 37 -0.56 1.00 -20.01
CA HIS A 37 0.38 0.73 -21.10
C HIS A 37 0.88 1.96 -21.88
N SER A 38 0.12 3.06 -21.90
CA SER A 38 0.44 4.29 -22.65
C SER A 38 0.80 5.48 -21.77
N ASN A 39 1.02 5.28 -20.47
CA ASN A 39 1.24 6.39 -19.56
C ASN A 39 2.70 6.88 -19.60
N PRO A 40 2.98 8.15 -19.95
CA PRO A 40 4.35 8.69 -19.90
C PRO A 40 4.89 8.81 -18.47
N ARG A 41 4.04 8.62 -17.45
CA ARG A 41 4.42 8.74 -16.04
C ARG A 41 5.28 7.58 -15.58
N LYS A 42 6.52 7.88 -15.23
CA LYS A 42 7.52 6.92 -14.72
C LYS A 42 7.52 6.76 -13.20
N ILE A 43 7.04 7.77 -12.46
CA ILE A 43 7.05 7.78 -10.99
C ILE A 43 5.69 8.27 -10.47
N TYR A 44 5.18 7.60 -9.44
CA TYR A 44 4.04 8.05 -8.65
C TYR A 44 4.51 8.23 -7.21
N ALA A 45 4.43 9.44 -6.69
CA ALA A 45 4.73 9.75 -5.30
C ALA A 45 3.43 9.88 -4.51
N TYR A 46 3.30 9.07 -3.46
CA TYR A 46 2.17 9.11 -2.53
C TYR A 46 2.69 9.53 -1.16
N CYS A 47 2.34 10.74 -0.74
CA CYS A 47 2.64 11.23 0.61
C CYS A 47 1.51 10.80 1.54
N GLY A 48 1.86 10.26 2.70
CA GLY A 48 0.90 9.80 3.68
C GLY A 48 1.51 9.77 5.08
N HIS A 49 0.91 8.97 5.95
CA HIS A 49 1.28 8.82 7.35
C HIS A 49 1.92 7.44 7.61
N ASP A 50 2.53 7.31 8.78
CA ASP A 50 3.04 6.06 9.35
C ASP A 50 2.03 4.91 9.24
N THR A 51 0.75 5.16 9.50
CA THR A 51 -0.35 4.19 9.37
C THR A 51 -0.49 3.63 7.96
N ASN A 52 -0.21 4.41 6.90
CA ASN A 52 -0.26 3.93 5.52
C ASN A 52 0.91 2.98 5.23
N ILE A 53 2.11 3.31 5.69
CA ILE A 53 3.30 2.46 5.56
C ILE A 53 3.08 1.13 6.30
N ALA A 54 2.60 1.21 7.54
CA ALA A 54 2.29 0.04 8.34
C ALA A 54 1.16 -0.81 7.72
N GLY A 55 0.10 -0.17 7.23
CA GLY A 55 -1.01 -0.84 6.55
C GLY A 55 -0.56 -1.57 5.28
N PHE A 56 0.22 -0.90 4.42
CA PHE A 56 0.77 -1.49 3.19
C PHE A 56 1.65 -2.71 3.47
N ALA A 57 2.55 -2.62 4.47
CA ALA A 57 3.38 -3.74 4.88
C ALA A 57 2.54 -4.92 5.38
N ARG A 58 1.56 -4.65 6.26
CA ARG A 58 0.72 -5.69 6.86
C ARG A 58 -0.23 -6.37 5.89
N ALA A 59 -0.76 -5.64 4.92
CA ALA A 59 -1.62 -6.21 3.88
C ALA A 59 -0.88 -7.30 3.09
N GLN A 60 0.41 -7.10 2.82
CA GLN A 60 1.26 -8.07 2.10
C GLN A 60 2.02 -9.04 3.03
N ASN A 61 1.69 -9.06 4.32
CA ASN A 61 2.39 -9.85 5.35
C ASN A 61 3.89 -9.57 5.47
N ILE A 62 4.33 -8.36 5.11
CA ILE A 62 5.70 -7.90 5.29
C ILE A 62 5.93 -7.59 6.79
N SER A 63 7.01 -8.14 7.35
CA SER A 63 7.31 -8.07 8.79
C SER A 63 7.95 -6.76 9.25
N LYS A 64 8.48 -5.95 8.31
CA LYS A 64 9.15 -4.67 8.57
C LYS A 64 8.55 -3.54 7.71
N PRO A 65 8.52 -2.30 8.20
CA PRO A 65 8.98 -1.87 9.53
C PRO A 65 8.00 -2.26 10.64
N ARG A 66 8.51 -2.46 11.88
CA ARG A 66 7.66 -2.64 13.06
C ARG A 66 6.95 -1.34 13.44
N LEU A 67 7.69 -0.24 13.36
CA LEU A 67 7.24 1.14 13.49
C LEU A 67 7.95 1.91 12.37
N PRO A 68 7.22 2.58 11.47
CA PRO A 68 7.84 3.44 10.46
C PRO A 68 8.52 4.63 11.12
N ASP A 69 9.79 4.86 10.77
CA ASP A 69 10.49 6.08 11.17
C ASP A 69 10.01 7.27 10.32
N TYR A 70 10.24 8.48 10.82
CA TYR A 70 9.95 9.69 10.07
C TYR A 70 10.71 9.70 8.74
N GLY A 71 10.00 10.07 7.67
CA GLY A 71 10.54 10.10 6.32
C GLY A 71 10.79 8.73 5.69
N SER A 72 10.36 7.63 6.34
CA SER A 72 10.43 6.30 5.75
C SER A 72 9.48 6.17 4.56
N ALA A 73 9.81 5.29 3.62
CA ALA A 73 9.01 5.07 2.41
C ALA A 73 9.19 3.66 1.84
N PHE A 74 8.14 3.13 1.22
CA PHE A 74 8.25 1.99 0.33
C PHE A 74 8.45 2.49 -1.10
N LEU A 75 9.45 1.93 -1.79
CA LEU A 75 9.66 2.11 -3.22
C LEU A 75 9.33 0.78 -3.89
N ILE A 76 8.43 0.82 -4.86
CA ILE A 76 7.93 -0.37 -5.53
C ILE A 76 8.23 -0.19 -7.01
N GLU A 77 9.17 -0.98 -7.52
CA GLU A 77 9.69 -0.86 -8.87
C GLU A 77 9.09 -1.93 -9.77
N LYS A 78 8.63 -1.50 -10.94
CA LYS A 78 8.30 -2.38 -12.07
C LYS A 78 9.56 -2.54 -12.91
N LEU A 79 10.12 -3.73 -12.92
CA LEU A 79 11.30 -4.09 -13.70
C LEU A 79 10.89 -4.90 -14.93
N ARG A 80 11.76 -4.92 -15.93
CA ARG A 80 11.61 -5.68 -17.16
C ARG A 80 12.97 -6.30 -17.52
N ASP A 81 12.99 -7.58 -17.87
CA ASP A 81 14.20 -8.25 -18.36
C ASP A 81 14.33 -8.15 -19.89
N ASP A 82 15.43 -8.70 -20.42
CA ASP A 82 15.71 -8.72 -21.86
C ASP A 82 14.71 -9.58 -22.66
N SER A 83 13.93 -10.42 -21.98
CA SER A 83 12.85 -11.25 -22.56
C SER A 83 11.46 -10.62 -22.43
N ASP A 84 11.39 -9.33 -22.08
CA ASP A 84 10.17 -8.55 -21.83
C ASP A 84 9.31 -9.04 -20.65
N LYS A 85 9.84 -9.94 -19.80
CA LYS A 85 9.15 -10.40 -18.59
C LYS A 85 9.17 -9.32 -17.53
N LEU A 86 8.06 -9.22 -16.78
CA LEU A 86 7.86 -8.18 -15.78
C LEU A 86 8.13 -8.71 -14.37
N PHE A 87 8.77 -7.87 -13.57
CA PHE A 87 9.08 -8.18 -12.17
C PHE A 87 8.76 -6.99 -11.28
N ILE A 88 8.52 -7.29 -10.00
CA ILE A 88 8.34 -6.33 -8.93
C ILE A 88 9.51 -6.45 -7.97
N LYS A 89 10.09 -5.30 -7.63
CA LYS A 89 11.08 -5.18 -6.55
C LYS A 89 10.58 -4.18 -5.53
N ILE A 90 10.59 -4.57 -4.26
CA ILE A 90 10.17 -3.71 -3.16
C ILE A 90 11.40 -3.34 -2.34
N LEU A 91 11.56 -2.04 -2.12
CA LEU A 91 12.59 -1.45 -1.28
C LEU A 91 11.92 -0.67 -0.16
N PHE A 92 12.55 -0.63 1.00
CA PHE A 92 12.15 0.20 2.12
C PHE A 92 13.28 1.16 2.48
N TRP A 93 13.00 2.45 2.29
CA TRP A 93 13.81 3.53 2.79
C TRP A 93 13.47 3.78 4.26
N THR A 94 14.46 3.72 5.14
CA THR A 94 14.24 3.82 6.59
C THR A 94 14.13 5.25 7.11
N GLY A 95 14.15 6.28 6.25
CA GLY A 95 14.02 7.66 6.69
C GLY A 95 15.26 8.12 7.46
N VAL A 96 15.11 8.42 8.74
CA VAL A 96 16.15 8.99 9.62
C VAL A 96 17.45 8.18 9.65
N THR A 97 17.38 6.85 9.51
CA THR A 97 18.57 6.00 9.52
C THR A 97 19.22 5.81 8.15
N GLU A 98 18.62 6.40 7.11
CA GLU A 98 19.16 6.51 5.74
C GLU A 98 19.59 5.18 5.10
N LYS A 99 18.87 4.09 5.38
CA LYS A 99 19.12 2.78 4.80
C LYS A 99 18.07 2.46 3.76
N LEU A 100 18.52 1.89 2.65
CA LEU A 100 17.67 1.30 1.63
C LEU A 100 17.74 -0.23 1.76
N ILE A 101 16.62 -0.84 2.14
CA ILE A 101 16.54 -2.27 2.46
C ILE A 101 15.69 -2.98 1.42
N VAL A 102 16.16 -4.09 0.86
CA VAL A 102 15.35 -4.95 0.00
C VAL A 102 14.31 -5.68 0.85
N VAL A 103 13.06 -5.63 0.42
CA VAL A 103 11.92 -6.22 1.12
C VAL A 103 11.35 -7.37 0.31
N LYS A 104 11.34 -8.55 0.93
CA LYS A 104 10.78 -9.78 0.36
C LYS A 104 9.30 -9.89 0.75
N VAL A 105 8.42 -10.05 -0.24
CA VAL A 105 7.04 -10.49 0.01
C VAL A 105 7.09 -11.98 0.37
N PRO A 106 6.47 -12.42 1.48
CA PRO A 106 6.44 -13.84 1.82
C PRO A 106 5.91 -14.67 0.65
N GLY A 107 6.65 -15.71 0.25
CA GLY A 107 6.29 -16.56 -0.90
C GLY A 107 6.82 -16.10 -2.27
N CYS A 108 7.61 -15.02 -2.34
CA CYS A 108 8.28 -14.59 -3.57
C CYS A 108 9.73 -14.16 -3.32
N ASP A 109 10.60 -14.15 -4.32
CA ASP A 109 11.99 -13.68 -4.21
C ASP A 109 12.14 -12.14 -4.21
N GLU A 110 13.37 -11.66 -3.97
CA GLU A 110 13.69 -10.21 -3.93
C GLU A 110 13.31 -9.48 -5.21
N ILE A 111 13.46 -10.17 -6.34
CA ILE A 111 12.94 -9.78 -7.64
C ILE A 111 11.80 -10.74 -7.93
N CYS A 112 10.58 -10.29 -7.69
CA CYS A 112 9.39 -11.13 -7.73
C CYS A 112 8.76 -11.09 -9.14
N PRO A 113 8.52 -12.22 -9.82
CA PRO A 113 7.76 -12.20 -11.06
C PRO A 113 6.39 -11.56 -10.86
N LEU A 114 5.95 -10.71 -11.80
CA LEU A 114 4.72 -9.94 -11.65
C LEU A 114 3.51 -10.86 -11.42
N GLU A 115 3.40 -11.96 -12.16
CA GLU A 115 2.32 -12.93 -12.04
C GLU A 115 2.28 -13.55 -10.64
N THR A 116 3.45 -13.90 -10.09
CA THR A 116 3.56 -14.42 -8.72
C THR A 116 3.15 -13.38 -7.69
N TYR A 117 3.59 -12.12 -7.85
CA TYR A 117 3.20 -11.03 -6.97
C TYR A 117 1.68 -10.83 -6.96
N LEU A 118 1.04 -10.83 -8.13
CA LEU A 118 -0.41 -10.65 -8.26
C LEU A 118 -1.19 -11.75 -7.54
N GLU A 119 -0.74 -13.01 -7.62
CA GLU A 119 -1.39 -14.10 -6.89
C GLU A 119 -1.24 -13.94 -5.36
N LEU A 120 -0.05 -13.57 -4.89
CA LEU A 120 0.22 -13.41 -3.45
C LEU A 120 -0.60 -12.29 -2.80
N VAL A 121 -0.94 -11.24 -3.55
CA VAL A 121 -1.70 -10.10 -3.03
C VAL A 121 -3.20 -10.17 -3.36
N ARG A 122 -3.64 -11.16 -4.13
CA ARG A 122 -5.01 -11.28 -4.64
C ARG A 122 -6.07 -11.13 -3.56
N ASP A 123 -5.89 -11.84 -2.44
CA ASP A 123 -6.90 -11.90 -1.39
C ASP A 123 -6.98 -10.63 -0.54
N VAL A 124 -6.01 -9.71 -0.67
CA VAL A 124 -5.97 -8.42 0.05
C VAL A 124 -6.26 -7.21 -0.84
N ILE A 125 -6.64 -7.43 -2.09
CA ILE A 125 -7.19 -6.38 -2.95
C ILE A 125 -8.67 -6.18 -2.59
N PRO A 126 -9.12 -4.94 -2.33
CA PRO A 126 -10.53 -4.66 -2.04
C PRO A 126 -11.42 -4.90 -3.26
N LEU A 127 -12.58 -5.49 -3.01
CA LEU A 127 -13.65 -5.69 -3.99
C LEU A 127 -14.36 -4.36 -4.28
N GLU A 128 -14.99 -4.23 -5.45
CA GLU A 128 -15.71 -2.99 -5.81
C GLU A 128 -16.85 -2.67 -4.83
N GLU A 129 -17.58 -3.68 -4.36
CA GLU A 129 -18.64 -3.52 -3.36
C GLU A 129 -18.10 -3.02 -2.00
N GLU A 130 -16.90 -3.48 -1.60
CA GLU A 130 -16.23 -3.02 -0.38
C GLU A 130 -15.79 -1.54 -0.50
N ILE A 131 -15.53 -1.08 -1.73
CA ILE A 131 -15.16 0.31 -2.01
C ILE A 131 -16.41 1.20 -2.11
N SER A 132 -17.47 0.72 -2.77
CA SER A 132 -18.68 1.51 -3.02
C SER A 132 -19.41 1.86 -1.72
N CYS A 133 -19.26 1.03 -0.67
CA CYS A 133 -19.76 1.33 0.68
C CYS A 133 -19.29 2.70 1.22
N PHE A 134 -18.14 3.22 0.77
CA PHE A 134 -17.66 4.56 1.15
C PHE A 134 -18.26 5.72 0.34
N ILE A 135 -18.85 5.44 -0.83
CA ILE A 135 -19.18 6.46 -1.84
C ILE A 135 -20.70 6.54 -2.07
N ASP A 136 -21.42 5.43 -1.99
CA ASP A 136 -22.84 5.35 -2.35
C ASP A 136 -23.75 6.18 -1.41
N ASN A 137 -23.26 6.57 -0.23
CA ASN A 137 -23.99 7.34 0.77
C ASN A 137 -23.53 8.80 0.90
N ILE A 138 -22.64 9.27 0.04
CA ILE A 138 -22.05 10.62 0.17
C ILE A 138 -22.13 11.35 -1.16
N ASN A 139 -23.10 12.26 -1.29
CA ASN A 139 -23.11 13.21 -2.40
C ASN A 139 -22.03 14.28 -2.19
N ARG A 140 -21.68 14.98 -3.29
CA ARG A 140 -20.70 16.08 -3.26
C ARG A 140 -21.09 17.16 -2.25
N ASP A 141 -22.39 17.42 -2.11
CA ASP A 141 -22.93 18.41 -1.18
C ASP A 141 -22.77 17.95 0.28
N ASP A 142 -22.99 16.66 0.57
CA ASP A 142 -22.78 16.06 1.90
C ASP A 142 -21.29 16.12 2.32
N MET A 143 -20.36 15.93 1.38
CA MET A 143 -18.93 16.12 1.64
C MET A 143 -18.60 17.58 1.98
N LEU A 144 -19.15 18.54 1.23
CA LEU A 144 -18.90 19.95 1.47
C LEU A 144 -19.46 20.41 2.83
N GLU A 145 -20.61 19.89 3.24
CA GLU A 145 -21.16 20.15 4.58
C GLU A 145 -20.28 19.60 5.71
N LEU A 146 -19.70 18.40 5.54
CA LEU A 146 -18.80 17.81 6.53
C LEU A 146 -17.51 18.63 6.70
N PHE A 147 -16.90 19.11 5.60
CA PHE A 147 -15.67 19.90 5.67
C PHE A 147 -15.89 21.38 6.03
N THR A 148 -17.13 21.86 6.04
CA THR A 148 -17.46 23.24 6.45
C THR A 148 -17.91 23.32 7.92
N LYS A 149 -18.48 22.24 8.48
CA LYS A 149 -18.84 22.17 9.91
C LYS A 149 -17.64 22.20 10.87
N ASP A 150 -16.44 21.84 10.40
CA ASP A 150 -15.21 21.84 11.20
C ASP A 150 -14.38 23.13 11.08
N ARG A 151 -14.89 24.19 10.42
CA ARG A 151 -14.26 25.53 10.48
C ARG A 151 -14.88 26.36 11.60
N ILE A 152 -14.19 26.36 12.74
CA ILE A 152 -14.31 27.41 13.77
C ILE A 152 -13.70 28.71 13.24
#